data_AF-A0A0R0FPS7-F1
#
_entry.id   AF-A0A0R0FPS7-F1
#
_cell.length_a   1.000
_cell.length_b   1.000
_cell.length_c   1.000
_cell.angle_alpha   90.00
_cell.angle_beta   90.00
_cell.angle_gamma   90.00
#
_symmetry.space_group_name_H-M   'P 1'
#
loop_
_entity.id
_entity.type
_entity.pdbx_description
1 polymer ?
#
loop_
_entity_poly.entity_id
_entity_poly.type
_entity_poly.pdbx_seq_one_letter_code
_entity_poly.pdbx_strand_id
1 'polypeptide(L)'
;MGTAIQLCVTSNPAQGRKCKYEGQSVRALPIRILSVGKKRSRGLQLMVDEYADKLSDQRAQVDAEDEAVMNLIRSDDWVVMLDERGQDIESEQMAELVGDAGNTGASRLSFCIGGPYGHGRKMRQRANLSIKLSSLVLNHQIALLVLMEQLYRSWTILKGQKYHH
;
A
#
# COMPACT_ATOMS: atom_id res chain seq x y z
N MET A 1 -21.14 9.66 -19.10
CA MET A 1 -20.10 8.66 -18.78
C MET A 1 -20.64 7.84 -17.63
N GLY A 2 -20.84 6.53 -17.82
CA GLY A 2 -21.39 5.65 -16.80
C GLY A 2 -20.27 4.94 -16.05
N THR A 3 -20.40 4.83 -14.73
CA THR A 3 -19.49 4.03 -13.89
C THR A 3 -20.22 2.74 -13.52
N ALA A 4 -19.61 1.60 -13.79
CA ALA A 4 -20.12 0.29 -13.37
C ALA A 4 -19.32 -0.17 -12.16
N ILE A 5 -20.00 -0.58 -11.08
CA ILE A 5 -19.37 -1.05 -9.84
C ILE A 5 -19.83 -2.49 -9.58
N GLN A 6 -18.87 -3.38 -9.32
CA GLN A 6 -19.12 -4.77 -8.99
C GLN A 6 -18.75 -5.01 -7.53
N LEU A 7 -19.75 -5.33 -6.69
CA LEU A 7 -19.57 -5.58 -5.26
C LEU A 7 -19.32 -7.08 -5.02
N CYS A 8 -18.37 -7.41 -4.15
CA CYS A 8 -18.20 -8.78 -3.62
C CYS A 8 -18.38 -8.71 -2.09
N VAL A 9 -19.21 -9.58 -1.51
CA VAL A 9 -19.46 -9.60 -0.06
C VAL A 9 -19.04 -10.95 0.51
N THR A 10 -18.07 -10.94 1.45
CA THR A 10 -17.74 -12.08 2.30
C THR A 10 -18.13 -11.77 3.75
N SER A 11 -18.88 -12.66 4.40
CA SER A 11 -19.44 -12.44 5.74
C SER A 11 -18.57 -12.99 6.87
N ASN A 12 -18.49 -12.27 8.00
CA ASN A 12 -18.08 -12.78 9.32
C ASN A 12 -19.14 -12.35 10.36
N PRO A 13 -19.59 -13.18 11.33
CA PRO A 13 -20.78 -12.88 12.12
C PRO A 13 -20.44 -12.13 13.42
N ALA A 14 -21.13 -11.02 13.68
CA ALA A 14 -21.22 -10.41 15.02
C ALA A 14 -22.66 -9.93 15.30
N GLN A 15 -23.08 -10.08 16.55
CA GLN A 15 -24.46 -9.92 17.02
C GLN A 15 -24.89 -8.46 17.19
N GLY A 16 -26.03 -8.11 16.57
CA GLY A 16 -26.72 -6.83 16.72
C GLY A 16 -27.43 -6.45 15.42
N ARG A 17 -28.54 -7.12 15.09
CA ARG A 17 -29.12 -7.14 13.73
C ARG A 17 -29.50 -5.73 13.23
N LYS A 18 -28.69 -5.17 12.32
CA LYS A 18 -28.99 -3.93 11.58
C LYS A 18 -29.61 -4.20 10.20
N CYS A 19 -29.47 -5.41 9.64
CA CYS A 19 -29.99 -5.77 8.32
C CYS A 19 -30.53 -7.22 8.28
N LYS A 20 -31.61 -7.47 7.52
CA LYS A 20 -32.21 -8.81 7.37
C LYS A 20 -31.34 -9.84 6.64
N TYR A 21 -30.27 -9.39 5.97
CA TYR A 21 -29.33 -10.24 5.24
C TYR A 21 -27.97 -10.38 5.95
N GLU A 22 -27.85 -9.88 7.18
CA GLU A 22 -26.61 -9.93 7.96
C GLU A 22 -26.23 -11.39 8.27
N GLY A 23 -25.02 -11.79 7.87
CA GLY A 23 -24.54 -13.18 7.99
C GLY A 23 -25.11 -14.17 6.96
N GLN A 24 -25.92 -13.72 6.00
CA GLN A 24 -26.43 -14.56 4.91
C GLN A 24 -25.55 -14.41 3.66
N SER A 25 -25.32 -15.52 2.94
CA SER A 25 -24.67 -15.49 1.63
C SER A 25 -25.65 -14.93 0.58
N VAL A 26 -25.42 -13.70 0.12
CA VAL A 26 -26.24 -13.05 -0.91
C VAL A 26 -25.45 -12.95 -2.22
N ARG A 27 -26.05 -13.36 -3.34
CA ARG A 27 -25.45 -13.18 -4.66
C ARG A 27 -25.39 -11.69 -5.00
N ALA A 28 -24.20 -11.17 -5.24
CA ALA A 28 -24.03 -9.80 -5.72
C ALA A 28 -24.52 -9.65 -7.18
N LEU A 29 -25.33 -8.63 -7.43
CA LEU A 29 -25.71 -8.20 -8.78
C LEU A 29 -24.87 -6.98 -9.18
N PRO A 30 -24.45 -6.85 -10.45
CA PRO A 30 -23.74 -5.66 -10.92
C PRO A 30 -24.66 -4.44 -10.81
N ILE A 31 -24.20 -3.38 -10.13
CA ILE A 31 -24.96 -2.15 -9.94
C ILE A 31 -24.38 -1.06 -10.84
N ARG A 32 -25.22 -0.49 -11.70
CA ARG A 32 -24.84 0.61 -12.60
C ARG A 32 -25.55 1.89 -12.16
N ILE A 33 -24.79 2.95 -11.94
CA ILE A 33 -25.34 4.27 -11.60
C ILE A 33 -25.28 5.17 -12.85
N LEU A 34 -26.45 5.60 -13.33
CA LEU A 34 -26.58 6.54 -14.45
C LEU A 34 -27.01 7.90 -13.91
N SER A 35 -26.25 8.96 -14.22
CA SER A 35 -26.55 10.33 -13.77
C SER A 35 -26.45 11.30 -14.96
N VAL A 36 -27.39 12.24 -15.04
CA VAL A 36 -27.48 13.25 -16.12
C VAL A 36 -26.92 14.57 -15.61
N GLY A 37 -25.98 15.20 -16.33
CA GLY A 37 -25.39 16.48 -15.96
C GLY A 37 -24.11 16.82 -16.74
N LYS A 38 -23.91 18.11 -17.05
CA LYS A 38 -22.73 18.60 -17.77
C LYS A 38 -21.54 18.68 -16.82
N LYS A 39 -20.74 17.61 -16.77
CA LYS A 39 -19.43 17.50 -16.10
C LYS A 39 -19.47 17.63 -14.57
N ARG A 40 -18.98 16.62 -13.85
CA ARG A 40 -18.82 16.66 -12.39
C ARG A 40 -17.66 17.59 -12.03
N SER A 41 -17.74 18.25 -10.87
CA SER A 41 -16.57 18.92 -10.31
C SER A 41 -15.49 17.87 -10.00
N ARG A 42 -14.22 18.28 -10.06
CA ARG A 42 -13.08 17.37 -9.77
C ARG A 42 -13.19 16.76 -8.37
N GLY A 43 -13.64 17.55 -7.39
CA GLY A 43 -13.84 17.07 -6.02
C GLY A 43 -14.90 15.97 -5.93
N LEU A 44 -16.06 16.15 -6.59
CA LEU A 44 -17.10 15.11 -6.59
C LEU A 44 -16.64 13.84 -7.30
N GLN A 45 -15.85 13.97 -8.36
CA GLN A 45 -15.30 12.80 -9.06
C GLN A 45 -14.36 12.00 -8.15
N LEU A 46 -13.43 12.67 -7.46
CA LEU A 46 -12.51 12.01 -6.52
C LEU A 46 -13.26 11.28 -5.40
N MET A 47 -14.33 11.86 -4.84
CA MET A 47 -15.13 11.19 -3.83
C MET A 47 -15.84 9.95 -4.40
N VAL A 48 -16.42 10.05 -5.61
CA VAL A 48 -17.06 8.90 -6.26
C VAL A 48 -16.07 7.77 -6.49
N ASP A 49 -14.85 8.10 -6.92
CA ASP A 49 -13.79 7.12 -7.15
C ASP A 49 -13.36 6.47 -5.82
N GLU A 50 -13.15 7.25 -4.75
CA GLU A 50 -12.83 6.73 -3.41
C GLU A 50 -13.91 5.76 -2.88
N TYR A 51 -15.19 6.09 -3.06
CA TYR A 51 -16.28 5.19 -2.66
C TYR A 51 -16.42 3.98 -3.57
N ALA A 52 -16.12 4.11 -4.87
CA ALA A 52 -16.11 2.98 -5.79
C ALA A 52 -15.01 1.97 -5.40
N ASP A 53 -13.84 2.45 -5.00
CA ASP A 53 -12.74 1.61 -4.52
C ASP A 53 -13.12 0.88 -3.22
N LYS A 54 -13.71 1.58 -2.25
CA LYS A 54 -14.23 0.96 -1.00
C LYS A 54 -15.30 -0.11 -1.23
N LEU A 55 -16.00 -0.02 -2.34
CA LEU A 55 -17.05 -0.94 -2.75
C LEU A 55 -16.49 -2.15 -3.53
N SER A 56 -15.27 -2.07 -4.04
CA SER A 56 -14.61 -3.15 -4.75
C SER A 56 -14.17 -4.28 -3.81
N ASP A 57 -13.94 -5.48 -4.36
CA ASP A 57 -13.37 -6.59 -3.60
C ASP A 57 -11.94 -6.22 -3.16
N GLN A 58 -11.66 -6.34 -1.85
CA GLN A 58 -10.34 -6.07 -1.28
C GLN A 58 -9.23 -6.80 -2.03
N ARG A 59 -9.49 -8.03 -2.49
CA ARG A 59 -8.51 -8.81 -3.28
C ARG A 59 -8.26 -8.18 -4.64
N ALA A 60 -9.32 -7.74 -5.32
CA ALA A 60 -9.20 -7.07 -6.61
C ALA A 60 -8.47 -5.73 -6.49
N GLN A 61 -8.69 -5.00 -5.39
CA GLN A 61 -7.95 -3.78 -5.10
C GLN A 61 -6.46 -4.05 -4.89
N VAL A 62 -6.12 -5.02 -4.03
CA VAL A 62 -4.71 -5.41 -3.79
C VAL A 62 -4.04 -5.86 -5.07
N ASP A 63 -4.69 -6.68 -5.89
CA ASP A 63 -4.13 -7.17 -7.15
C ASP A 63 -3.89 -6.03 -8.16
N ALA A 64 -4.80 -5.06 -8.24
CA ALA A 64 -4.66 -3.89 -9.12
C ALA A 64 -3.53 -2.95 -8.64
N GLU A 65 -3.43 -2.70 -7.34
CA GLU A 65 -2.34 -1.92 -6.74
C GLU A 65 -0.98 -2.63 -6.94
N ASP A 66 -0.94 -3.95 -6.73
CA ASP A 66 0.25 -4.80 -6.92
C ASP A 66 0.73 -4.74 -8.37
N GLU A 67 -0.18 -4.84 -9.34
CA GLU A 67 0.15 -4.69 -10.77
C GLU A 67 0.64 -3.28 -11.13
N ALA A 68 0.00 -2.24 -10.59
CA ALA A 68 0.41 -0.86 -10.81
C ALA A 68 1.84 -0.60 -10.30
N VAL A 69 2.19 -1.10 -9.11
CA VAL A 69 3.54 -0.98 -8.54
C VAL A 69 4.56 -1.79 -9.35
N MET A 70 4.22 -3.02 -9.74
CA MET A 70 5.12 -3.86 -10.54
C MET A 70 5.48 -3.24 -11.89
N ASN A 71 4.60 -2.43 -12.48
CA ASN A 71 4.88 -1.70 -13.73
C ASN A 71 5.89 -0.54 -13.55
N LEU A 72 6.15 -0.11 -12.32
CA LEU A 72 7.11 0.95 -11.99
C LEU A 72 8.49 0.41 -11.60
N ILE A 73 8.56 -0.86 -11.21
CA ILE A 73 9.78 -1.52 -10.73
C ILE A 73 10.49 -2.18 -11.91
N ARG A 74 11.77 -1.84 -12.08
CA ARG A 74 12.61 -2.50 -13.09
C ARG A 74 13.17 -3.83 -12.57
N SER A 75 13.62 -4.70 -13.46
CA SER A 75 14.24 -5.98 -13.06
C SER A 75 15.57 -5.79 -12.32
N ASP A 76 16.28 -4.70 -12.58
CA ASP A 76 17.59 -4.33 -12.02
C ASP A 76 17.49 -3.44 -10.75
N ASP A 77 16.28 -3.14 -10.26
CA ASP A 77 16.09 -2.41 -9.00
C ASP A 77 16.36 -3.32 -7.79
N TRP A 78 16.99 -2.76 -6.76
CA TRP A 78 16.99 -3.35 -5.42
C TRP A 78 15.74 -2.88 -4.67
N VAL A 79 14.87 -3.82 -4.32
CA VAL A 79 13.53 -3.52 -3.83
C VAL A 79 13.38 -3.87 -2.36
N VAL A 80 13.05 -2.86 -1.56
CA VAL A 80 12.77 -2.98 -0.13
C VAL A 80 11.27 -2.80 0.10
N MET A 81 10.62 -3.85 0.55
CA MET A 81 9.20 -3.84 0.88
C MET A 81 9.01 -3.47 2.35
N LEU A 82 8.24 -2.42 2.62
CA LEU A 82 7.79 -2.08 3.96
C LEU A 82 6.54 -2.91 4.30
N ASP A 83 6.66 -3.75 5.33
CA ASP A 83 5.62 -4.67 5.77
C ASP A 83 5.70 -4.84 7.29
N GLU A 84 4.55 -4.93 7.97
CA GLU A 84 4.46 -5.12 9.43
C GLU A 84 5.14 -6.42 9.91
N ARG A 85 5.31 -7.40 9.01
CA ARG A 85 5.95 -8.70 9.26
C ARG A 85 7.39 -8.76 8.76
N GLY A 86 7.91 -7.64 8.25
CA GLY A 86 9.29 -7.54 7.81
C GLY A 86 10.28 -7.65 8.97
N GLN A 87 11.56 -7.74 8.62
CA GLN A 87 12.65 -7.74 9.58
C GLN A 87 12.67 -6.44 10.40
N ASP A 88 12.92 -6.57 11.70
CA ASP A 88 13.23 -5.43 12.56
C ASP A 88 14.68 -5.01 12.31
N ILE A 89 14.90 -3.74 11.98
CA ILE A 89 16.24 -3.22 11.76
C ILE A 89 16.45 -1.91 12.53
N GLU A 90 17.67 -1.72 13.01
CA GLU A 90 18.11 -0.50 13.66
C GLU A 90 18.45 0.59 12.63
N SER A 91 18.61 1.83 13.10
CA SER A 91 18.91 2.98 12.23
C SER A 91 20.25 2.83 11.50
N GLU A 92 21.24 2.24 12.16
CA GLU A 92 22.56 1.93 11.62
C GLU A 92 22.45 0.92 10.48
N GLN A 93 21.61 -0.11 10.64
CA GLN A 93 21.37 -1.13 9.62
C GLN A 93 20.60 -0.56 8.42
N MET A 94 19.70 0.40 8.64
CA MET A 94 19.09 1.16 7.53
C MET A 94 20.15 1.99 6.77
N ALA A 95 21.10 2.60 7.49
CA ALA A 95 22.19 3.35 6.87
C ALA A 95 23.10 2.44 6.05
N GLU A 96 23.45 1.26 6.58
CA GLU A 96 24.19 0.21 5.86
C GLU A 96 23.44 -0.21 4.60
N LEU A 97 22.14 -0.53 4.69
CA LEU A 97 21.31 -0.88 3.53
C LEU A 97 21.35 0.20 2.45
N VAL A 98 21.21 1.47 2.83
CA VAL A 98 21.23 2.60 1.89
C VAL A 98 22.62 2.78 1.27
N GLY A 99 23.69 2.60 2.05
CA GLY A 99 25.07 2.66 1.56
C GLY A 99 25.41 1.50 0.62
N ASP A 100 25.03 0.28 1.00
CA ASP A 100 25.30 -0.95 0.27
C ASP A 100 24.52 -1.03 -1.03
N ALA A 101 23.37 -0.37 -1.14
CA ALA A 101 22.61 -0.33 -2.38
C ALA A 101 23.46 0.13 -3.57
N GLY A 102 24.42 1.04 -3.36
CA GLY A 102 25.38 1.46 -4.39
C GLY A 102 26.37 0.37 -4.83
N ASN A 103 26.60 -0.63 -3.98
CA ASN A 103 27.53 -1.74 -4.21
C ASN A 103 26.86 -2.99 -4.80
N THR A 104 25.52 -3.05 -4.82
CA THR A 104 24.75 -4.20 -5.35
C THR A 104 24.78 -4.32 -6.88
N GLY A 105 25.23 -3.27 -7.59
CA GLY A 105 25.10 -3.17 -9.05
C GLY A 105 23.67 -2.89 -9.53
N ALA A 106 22.73 -2.66 -8.60
CA ALA A 106 21.37 -2.25 -8.93
C ALA A 106 21.34 -0.85 -9.54
N SER A 107 20.41 -0.62 -10.47
CA SER A 107 20.19 0.71 -11.06
C SER A 107 19.55 1.70 -10.09
N ARG A 108 18.83 1.18 -9.08
CA ARG A 108 18.03 1.97 -8.15
C ARG A 108 17.74 1.20 -6.86
N LEU A 109 17.65 1.92 -5.74
CA LEU A 109 17.02 1.46 -4.50
C LEU A 109 15.57 1.93 -4.44
N SER A 110 14.63 1.00 -4.36
CA SER A 110 13.18 1.27 -4.40
C SER A 110 12.51 0.79 -3.11
N PHE A 111 11.98 1.72 -2.32
CA PHE A 111 11.16 1.41 -1.14
C PHE A 111 9.68 1.37 -1.51
N CYS A 112 8.97 0.30 -1.14
CA CYS A 112 7.57 0.09 -1.48
C CYS A 112 6.69 0.06 -0.22
N ILE A 113 5.71 0.96 -0.17
CA ILE A 113 4.69 1.05 0.88
C ILE A 113 3.36 0.57 0.32
N GLY A 114 2.73 -0.38 0.99
CA GLY A 114 1.46 -0.94 0.56
C GLY A 114 0.28 0.00 0.83
N GLY A 115 -0.83 -0.22 0.13
CA GLY A 115 -2.10 0.43 0.44
C GLY A 115 -2.71 -0.04 1.76
N PRO A 116 -3.97 0.32 2.05
CA PRO A 116 -4.66 -0.04 3.29
C PRO A 116 -4.71 -1.55 3.59
N TYR A 117 -4.60 -2.39 2.55
CA TYR A 117 -4.63 -3.85 2.64
C TYR A 117 -3.24 -4.50 2.49
N GLY A 118 -2.18 -3.69 2.42
CA GLY A 118 -0.80 -4.14 2.26
C GLY A 118 -0.45 -4.54 0.83
N HIS A 119 0.63 -5.29 0.68
CA HIS A 119 1.17 -5.71 -0.62
C HIS A 119 0.54 -7.00 -1.15
N GLY A 120 0.37 -7.07 -2.47
CA GLY A 120 -0.04 -8.28 -3.17
C GLY A 120 1.08 -9.32 -3.29
N ARG A 121 0.76 -10.47 -3.91
CA ARG A 121 1.70 -11.60 -3.98
C ARG A 121 2.91 -11.30 -4.88
N LYS A 122 2.73 -10.54 -5.97
CA LYS A 122 3.82 -10.27 -6.91
C LYS A 122 4.88 -9.41 -6.25
N MET A 123 4.49 -8.35 -5.56
CA MET A 123 5.40 -7.48 -4.83
C MET A 123 6.16 -8.23 -3.72
N ARG A 124 5.48 -9.10 -2.95
CA ARG A 124 6.14 -9.93 -1.93
C ARG A 124 7.18 -10.89 -2.51
N GLN A 125 6.95 -11.42 -3.71
CA GLN A 125 7.91 -12.27 -4.41
C GLN A 125 9.04 -11.46 -5.05
N ARG A 126 8.75 -10.23 -5.50
CA ARG A 126 9.72 -9.34 -6.14
C ARG A 126 10.70 -8.71 -5.15
N ALA A 127 10.27 -8.45 -3.92
CA ALA A 127 11.09 -7.78 -2.92
C ALA A 127 12.41 -8.52 -2.64
N ASN A 128 13.51 -7.79 -2.66
CA ASN A 128 14.83 -8.31 -2.26
C ASN A 128 14.93 -8.39 -0.74
N LEU A 129 14.29 -7.46 -0.04
CA LEU A 129 14.23 -7.41 1.41
C LEU A 129 12.85 -6.93 1.88
N SER A 130 12.41 -7.42 3.03
CA SER A 130 11.23 -6.91 3.73
C SER A 130 11.61 -6.43 5.11
N ILE A 131 11.26 -5.19 5.44
CA ILE A 131 11.54 -4.57 6.74
C ILE A 131 10.25 -3.98 7.33
N LYS A 132 10.16 -3.99 8.66
CA LYS A 132 9.09 -3.28 9.38
C LYS A 132 9.62 -1.95 9.92
N LEU A 133 8.76 -0.95 9.98
CA LEU A 133 9.09 0.36 10.58
C LEU A 133 8.71 0.44 12.07
N SER A 134 7.85 -0.47 12.54
CA SER A 134 7.36 -0.51 13.91
C SER A 134 6.76 -1.87 14.20
N SER A 135 6.71 -2.22 15.49
CA SER A 135 5.87 -3.32 15.97
C SER A 135 4.38 -2.94 16.04
N LEU A 136 4.03 -1.66 15.87
CA LEU A 136 2.66 -1.19 15.71
C LEU A 136 2.28 -1.12 14.23
N VAL A 137 0.99 -1.34 13.95
CA VAL A 137 0.43 -1.15 12.61
C VAL A 137 0.33 0.34 12.31
N LEU A 138 1.07 0.81 11.31
CA LEU A 138 1.06 2.20 10.88
C LEU A 138 0.14 2.38 9.67
N ASN A 139 -0.61 3.47 9.63
CA ASN A 139 -1.24 3.92 8.39
C ASN A 139 -0.14 4.19 7.34
N HIS A 140 -0.35 3.79 6.09
CA HIS A 140 0.59 3.97 4.98
C HIS A 140 1.14 5.41 4.84
N GLN A 141 0.33 6.44 5.12
CA GLN A 141 0.77 7.84 5.11
C GLN A 141 1.75 8.15 6.25
N ILE A 142 1.53 7.58 7.43
CA ILE A 142 2.44 7.71 8.58
C ILE A 142 3.71 6.88 8.33
N ALA A 143 3.58 5.68 7.77
CA ALA A 143 4.72 4.86 7.36
C ALA A 143 5.63 5.60 6.37
N LEU A 144 5.07 6.34 5.42
CA LEU A 144 5.84 7.19 4.51
C LEU A 144 6.61 8.29 5.24
N LEU A 145 5.99 8.97 6.19
CA LEU A 145 6.67 10.00 7.00
C LEU A 145 7.81 9.41 7.84
N VAL A 146 7.59 8.26 8.47
CA VAL A 146 8.61 7.55 9.25
C VAL A 146 9.77 7.11 8.36
N LEU A 147 9.48 6.52 7.20
CA LEU A 147 10.52 6.15 6.23
C LEU A 147 11.36 7.37 5.83
N MET A 148 10.73 8.50 5.51
CA MET A 148 11.44 9.71 5.11
C MET A 148 12.39 10.22 6.20
N GLU A 149 11.97 10.18 7.46
CA GLU A 149 12.83 10.53 8.59
C GLU A 149 13.99 9.54 8.75
N GLN A 150 13.73 8.24 8.64
CA GLN A 150 14.78 7.21 8.72
C GLN A 150 15.78 7.28 7.57
N LEU A 151 15.36 7.67 6.36
CA LEU A 151 16.26 7.93 5.24
C LEU A 151 17.12 9.18 5.49
N TYR A 152 16.54 10.25 6.04
CA TYR A 152 17.30 11.43 6.46
C TYR A 152 18.35 11.09 7.53
N ARG A 153 17.96 10.28 8.52
CA ARG A 153 18.85 9.76 9.57
C ARG A 153 19.98 8.92 8.99
N SER A 154 19.65 7.97 8.12
CA SER A 154 20.61 7.12 7.41
C SER A 154 21.65 7.94 6.67
N TRP A 155 21.20 8.99 5.95
CA TRP A 155 22.10 9.89 5.25
C TRP A 155 23.01 10.70 6.17
N THR A 156 22.52 11.08 7.36
CA THR A 156 23.32 11.80 8.37
C THR A 156 24.39 10.89 8.97
N ILE A 157 24.04 9.63 9.25
CA ILE A 157 24.97 8.59 9.72
C ILE A 157 26.07 8.35 8.67
N LEU A 158 25.69 8.16 7.40
CA LEU A 158 26.62 7.95 6.29
C LEU A 158 27.61 9.11 6.08
N LYS A 159 27.22 10.34 6.47
CA LYS A 159 28.10 11.52 6.44
C LYS A 159 29.04 11.62 7.63
N GLY A 160 28.98 10.70 8.59
CA GLY A 160 29.75 10.77 9.83
C GLY A 160 29.35 11.92 10.74
N GLN A 161 28.16 12.50 10.54
CA GLN A 161 27.63 13.55 11.41
C GLN A 161 26.99 12.91 12.65
N LYS A 162 27.18 13.51 13.83
CA LYS A 162 26.49 13.06 15.05
C LYS A 162 24.98 13.24 14.87
N TYR A 163 24.26 12.13 14.74
CA TYR A 163 22.80 12.14 14.64
C TYR A 163 22.11 12.10 16.03
N HIS A 164 22.86 11.84 17.11
CA HIS A 164 22.33 11.94 18.46
C HIS A 164 22.72 13.29 19.09
N HIS A 165 21.71 14.07 19.46
CA HIS A 165 21.83 15.07 20.53
C HIS A 165 21.52 14.39 21.86
#